data_AF-A0A9W6J7A2-F1
#
_entry.id   AF-A0A9W6J7A2-F1
#
_cell.length_a   1.000
_cell.length_b   1.000
_cell.length_c   1.000
_cell.angle_alpha   90.00
_cell.angle_beta   90.00
_cell.angle_gamma   90.00
#
_symmetry.space_group_name_H-M   'P 1'
#
loop_
_entity.id
_entity.type
_entity.pdbx_description
1 polymer ?
#
loop_
_entity_poly.entity_id
_entity_poly.type
_entity_poly.pdbx_seq_one_letter_code
_entity_poly.pdbx_strand_id
1 'polypeptide(L)'
;MKIGIELGSSNAGQPVRLDLEELLSTRLLVQGNSGSGKSHLLRRLLEQSAGHVQQAIIDPEGDFVGLAERFGHVVIDAERTAGEIQRIAARIRRHRASVVFNLEGLDADAQMRSAAAFLNGLFEADREYWFPMLVVVDEAQLFAPAGGGEISDEARRISLSAMTNLMCRGRKRGLAGVIATQRLAKLAKNVAAEASNFLMGRTFLDIDMARAADLLGMEKRQAESFRDLNTGSFVALGPALSRRPLAVKIGDVETASRNGRPSLMPPPELGMAQIQDLIFDDLGTEPLPAPPPRRAPPATEVILETLEDAPAPVPGPVDPEVAAAFEAEREALVEEIVRQFVSDPEAPFRSAAALYPDFLVHCRVRRVGSKVPDLAEFTRRLAIARAGLDSRAGDESWGRAVEQAAGLPEEMQGVFLLLARAGMDGAPSPADEALARAYGSRSPSRGRWLLTYMEERGHLVCEADFRGRRVVRFPALGWKTAPGDPKALTA
;
A
#
# COMPACT_ATOMS: atom_id res chain seq x y z
N MET A 1 24.20 -1.59 -38.07
CA MET A 1 23.09 -2.22 -38.82
C MET A 1 21.90 -2.13 -37.88
N LYS A 2 20.91 -1.28 -38.15
CA LYS A 2 19.83 -1.01 -37.20
C LYS A 2 19.01 -2.27 -36.97
N ILE A 3 18.89 -2.73 -35.73
CA ILE A 3 18.06 -3.89 -35.38
C ILE A 3 16.59 -3.45 -35.40
N GLY A 4 15.87 -3.85 -36.45
CA GLY A 4 14.44 -3.57 -36.61
C GLY A 4 13.59 -4.72 -36.10
N ILE A 5 12.77 -4.47 -35.08
CA ILE A 5 11.80 -5.40 -34.50
C ILE A 5 10.50 -5.34 -35.29
N GLU A 6 10.08 -6.46 -35.88
CA GLU A 6 8.83 -6.50 -36.64
C GLU A 6 7.62 -6.62 -35.72
N LEU A 7 6.88 -5.53 -35.55
CA LEU A 7 5.70 -5.47 -34.69
C LEU A 7 4.46 -6.09 -35.35
N GLY A 8 4.36 -5.98 -36.67
CA GLY A 8 3.20 -6.45 -37.42
C GLY A 8 3.08 -5.73 -38.77
N SER A 9 1.86 -5.45 -39.22
CA SER A 9 1.60 -4.90 -40.55
C SER A 9 0.77 -3.61 -40.51
N SER A 10 1.01 -2.71 -41.45
CA SER A 10 0.14 -1.54 -41.66
C SER A 10 -1.17 -1.93 -42.33
N ASN A 11 -2.11 -0.98 -42.45
CA ASN A 11 -3.35 -1.18 -43.21
C ASN A 11 -3.10 -1.53 -44.70
N ALA A 12 -1.93 -1.16 -45.23
CA ALA A 12 -1.51 -1.50 -46.60
C ALA A 12 -0.77 -2.86 -46.68
N GLY A 13 -0.72 -3.62 -45.58
CA GLY A 13 -0.04 -4.91 -45.50
C GLY A 13 1.50 -4.82 -45.42
N GLN A 14 2.06 -3.62 -45.33
CA GLN A 14 3.52 -3.45 -45.24
C GLN A 14 4.02 -3.75 -43.82
N PRO A 15 5.17 -4.45 -43.66
CA PRO A 15 5.75 -4.68 -42.34
C PRO A 15 6.06 -3.37 -41.63
N VAL A 16 5.63 -3.26 -40.38
CA VAL A 16 5.95 -2.15 -39.49
C VAL A 16 7.02 -2.59 -38.52
N ARG A 17 8.15 -1.89 -38.55
CA ARG A 17 9.33 -2.20 -37.74
C ARG A 17 9.58 -1.11 -36.72
N LEU A 18 9.98 -1.52 -35.53
CA LEU A 18 10.47 -0.68 -34.46
C LEU A 18 12.00 -0.71 -34.47
N ASP A 19 12.65 0.45 -34.48
CA ASP A 19 14.10 0.57 -34.35
C ASP A 19 14.51 0.41 -32.89
N LEU A 20 15.14 -0.72 -32.55
CA LEU A 20 15.49 -1.05 -31.17
C LEU A 20 16.56 -0.11 -30.60
N GLU A 21 17.52 0.32 -31.43
CA GLU A 21 18.60 1.24 -31.00
C GLU A 21 18.03 2.62 -30.69
N GLU A 22 17.12 3.10 -31.53
CA GLU A 22 16.41 4.35 -31.29
C GLU A 22 15.52 4.24 -30.04
N LEU A 23 14.80 3.12 -29.87
CA LEU A 23 13.94 2.88 -28.70
C LEU A 23 14.73 2.94 -27.39
N LEU A 24 15.94 2.38 -27.35
CA LEU A 24 16.81 2.42 -26.17
C LEU A 24 17.11 3.86 -25.71
N SER A 25 17.06 4.81 -26.64
CA SER A 25 17.32 6.23 -26.38
C SER A 25 16.04 7.04 -26.09
N THR A 26 14.90 6.58 -26.60
CA THR A 26 13.68 7.39 -26.74
C THR A 26 12.47 6.86 -25.96
N ARG A 27 12.53 5.62 -25.45
CA ARG A 27 11.51 4.98 -24.58
C ARG A 27 10.15 4.83 -25.26
N LEU A 28 9.28 4.00 -24.70
CA LEU A 28 7.97 3.72 -25.28
C LEU A 28 6.87 3.78 -24.22
N LEU A 29 5.76 4.40 -24.59
CA LEU A 29 4.50 4.35 -23.86
C LEU A 29 3.47 3.59 -24.68
N VAL A 30 2.90 2.54 -24.10
CA VAL A 30 1.82 1.76 -24.68
C VAL A 30 0.54 2.05 -23.90
N GLN A 31 -0.52 2.45 -24.59
CA GLN A 31 -1.83 2.66 -23.99
C GLN A 31 -2.85 1.79 -24.69
N GLY A 32 -3.76 1.21 -23.91
CA GLY A 32 -4.93 0.55 -24.44
C GLY A 32 -5.79 -0.02 -23.32
N ASN A 33 -7.11 0.08 -23.46
CA ASN A 33 -8.04 -0.45 -22.45
C ASN A 33 -7.94 -1.98 -22.32
N SER A 34 -8.50 -2.53 -21.25
CA SER A 34 -8.62 -3.99 -21.10
C SER A 34 -9.20 -4.63 -22.38
N GLY A 35 -8.57 -5.72 -22.83
CA GLY A 35 -8.95 -6.41 -24.06
C GLY A 35 -8.45 -5.79 -25.36
N SER A 36 -7.80 -4.62 -25.36
CA SER A 36 -7.27 -3.96 -26.58
C SER A 36 -6.12 -4.70 -27.28
N GLY A 37 -5.47 -5.66 -26.60
CA GLY A 37 -4.29 -6.36 -27.10
C GLY A 37 -2.95 -5.80 -26.59
N LYS A 38 -2.96 -4.99 -25.52
CA LYS A 38 -1.75 -4.40 -24.91
C LYS A 38 -0.73 -5.46 -24.48
N SER A 39 -1.12 -6.47 -23.69
CA SER A 39 -0.21 -7.55 -23.27
C SER A 39 0.29 -8.37 -24.47
N HIS A 40 -0.53 -8.55 -25.50
CA HIS A 40 -0.14 -9.20 -26.77
C HIS A 40 0.92 -8.39 -27.52
N LEU A 41 0.76 -7.06 -27.60
CA LEU A 41 1.76 -6.15 -28.15
C LEU A 41 3.08 -6.18 -27.37
N LEU A 42 3.01 -6.17 -26.04
CA LEU A 42 4.21 -6.28 -25.21
C LEU A 42 4.92 -7.61 -25.41
N ARG A 43 4.20 -8.73 -25.48
CA ARG A 43 4.78 -10.03 -25.83
C ARG A 43 5.46 -9.97 -27.18
N ARG A 44 4.80 -9.48 -28.22
CA ARG A 44 5.40 -9.35 -29.55
C ARG A 44 6.71 -8.56 -29.51
N LEU A 45 6.74 -7.44 -28.80
CA LEU A 45 7.96 -6.64 -28.63
C LEU A 45 9.05 -7.43 -27.88
N LEU A 46 8.70 -8.10 -26.78
CA LEU A 46 9.62 -8.85 -25.94
C LEU A 46 10.21 -10.06 -26.67
N GLU A 47 9.38 -10.89 -27.30
CA GLU A 47 9.79 -12.08 -28.05
C GLU A 47 10.75 -11.73 -29.18
N GLN A 48 10.40 -10.71 -29.97
CA GLN A 48 11.21 -10.30 -31.10
C GLN A 48 12.53 -9.64 -30.68
N SER A 49 12.61 -9.05 -29.49
CA SER A 49 13.82 -8.38 -28.99
C SER A 49 14.66 -9.21 -28.01
N ALA A 50 14.20 -10.39 -27.59
CA ALA A 50 14.84 -11.21 -26.55
C ALA A 50 16.27 -11.63 -26.93
N GLY A 51 16.54 -11.90 -28.21
CA GLY A 51 17.88 -12.24 -28.71
C GLY A 51 18.80 -11.04 -28.91
N HIS A 52 18.33 -9.80 -28.71
CA HIS A 52 19.03 -8.58 -29.09
C HIS A 52 19.38 -7.67 -27.91
N VAL A 53 18.53 -7.64 -26.88
CA VAL A 53 18.71 -6.77 -25.71
C VAL A 53 18.31 -7.51 -24.44
N GLN A 54 19.00 -7.22 -23.34
CA GLN A 54 18.61 -7.72 -22.02
C GLN A 54 17.24 -7.14 -21.65
N GLN A 55 16.37 -7.94 -21.04
CA GLN A 55 15.01 -7.51 -20.70
C GLN A 55 14.71 -7.70 -19.21
N ALA A 56 13.99 -6.75 -18.62
CA ALA A 56 13.41 -6.87 -17.30
C ALA A 56 11.92 -6.51 -17.38
N ILE A 57 11.04 -7.42 -16.97
CA ILE A 57 9.59 -7.22 -16.99
C ILE A 57 9.11 -7.09 -15.54
N ILE A 58 8.42 -6.00 -15.21
CA ILE A 58 7.68 -5.83 -13.96
C ILE A 58 6.23 -6.24 -14.22
N ASP A 59 5.82 -7.35 -13.62
CA ASP A 59 4.59 -8.06 -13.99
C ASP A 59 3.62 -8.17 -12.80
N PRO A 60 2.68 -7.23 -12.64
CA PRO A 60 1.68 -7.25 -11.57
C PRO A 60 0.64 -8.37 -11.67
N GLU A 61 0.44 -8.94 -12.87
CA GLU A 61 -0.63 -9.91 -13.14
C GLU A 61 -0.11 -11.32 -13.52
N GLY A 62 1.21 -11.52 -13.55
CA GLY A 62 1.83 -12.82 -13.86
C GLY A 62 1.71 -13.25 -15.33
N ASP A 63 1.39 -12.31 -16.22
CA ASP A 63 1.10 -12.58 -17.62
C ASP A 63 2.33 -13.10 -18.39
N PHE A 64 3.53 -12.64 -18.05
CA PHE A 64 4.74 -12.80 -18.88
C PHE A 64 5.64 -13.96 -18.44
N VAL A 65 5.23 -14.74 -17.43
CA VAL A 65 6.00 -15.90 -16.92
C VAL A 65 6.32 -16.93 -18.02
N GLY A 66 5.48 -17.05 -19.04
CA GLY A 66 5.70 -17.94 -20.20
C GLY A 66 6.96 -17.63 -21.03
N LEU A 67 7.54 -16.42 -20.91
CA LEU A 67 8.81 -16.07 -21.56
C LEU A 67 9.98 -16.92 -21.05
N ALA A 68 9.92 -17.40 -19.80
CA ALA A 68 10.97 -18.21 -19.20
C ALA A 68 11.22 -19.52 -19.97
N GLU A 69 10.14 -20.20 -20.34
CA GLU A 69 10.20 -21.50 -21.03
C GLU A 69 10.76 -21.37 -22.44
N ARG A 70 10.43 -20.28 -23.14
CA ARG A 70 10.75 -20.11 -24.57
C ARG A 70 12.03 -19.31 -24.83
N PHE A 71 12.29 -18.28 -24.02
CA PHE A 71 13.35 -17.29 -24.25
C PHE A 71 14.40 -17.24 -23.12
N GLY A 72 14.27 -18.08 -22.10
CA GLY A 72 15.27 -18.22 -21.03
C GLY A 72 15.26 -17.11 -19.99
N HIS A 73 14.15 -16.36 -19.88
CA HIS A 73 13.97 -15.39 -18.80
C HIS A 73 13.95 -16.09 -17.43
N VAL A 74 14.61 -15.50 -16.45
CA VAL A 74 14.53 -15.94 -15.06
C VAL A 74 13.28 -15.36 -14.43
N VAL A 75 12.45 -16.21 -13.81
CA VAL A 75 11.28 -15.75 -13.05
C VAL A 75 11.68 -15.51 -11.60
N ILE A 76 11.32 -14.36 -11.05
CA ILE A 76 11.56 -14.02 -9.65
C ILE A 76 10.25 -13.58 -9.03
N ASP A 77 9.79 -14.31 -8.03
CA ASP A 77 8.65 -13.91 -7.20
C ASP A 77 9.07 -12.84 -6.18
N ALA A 78 8.15 -11.90 -5.96
CA ALA A 78 8.37 -10.73 -5.11
C ALA A 78 8.06 -10.93 -3.62
N GLU A 79 7.73 -12.15 -3.18
CA GLU A 79 7.64 -12.53 -1.76
C GLU A 79 9.02 -12.58 -1.08
N ARG A 80 9.71 -11.44 -1.06
CA ARG A 80 11.10 -11.28 -0.60
C ARG A 80 11.27 -9.93 0.08
N THR A 81 12.33 -9.79 0.87
CA THR A 81 12.66 -8.49 1.47
C THR A 81 13.20 -7.53 0.42
N ALA A 82 13.01 -6.21 0.63
CA ALA A 82 13.50 -5.19 -0.29
C ALA A 82 15.00 -5.29 -0.57
N GLY A 83 15.81 -5.60 0.45
CA GLY A 83 17.25 -5.78 0.31
C GLY A 83 17.64 -7.02 -0.51
N GLU A 84 16.87 -8.11 -0.43
CA GLU A 84 17.06 -9.27 -1.32
C GLU A 84 16.72 -8.92 -2.76
N ILE A 85 15.60 -8.25 -2.98
CA ILE A 85 15.16 -7.81 -4.31
C ILE A 85 16.23 -6.93 -4.97
N GLN A 86 16.78 -5.95 -4.24
CA GLN A 86 17.87 -5.09 -4.72
C GLN A 86 19.12 -5.89 -5.09
N ARG A 87 19.55 -6.83 -4.24
CA ARG A 87 20.71 -7.70 -4.54
C ARG A 87 20.47 -8.56 -5.77
N ILE A 88 19.25 -9.07 -5.95
CA ILE A 88 18.90 -9.87 -7.11
C ILE A 88 18.94 -8.99 -8.38
N ALA A 89 18.34 -7.80 -8.35
CA ALA A 89 18.39 -6.85 -9.46
C ALA A 89 19.83 -6.51 -9.88
N ALA A 90 20.72 -6.25 -8.91
CA ALA A 90 22.13 -6.01 -9.17
C ALA A 90 22.82 -7.22 -9.84
N ARG A 91 22.52 -8.44 -9.39
CA ARG A 91 23.05 -9.68 -9.99
C ARG A 91 22.51 -9.93 -11.39
N ILE A 92 21.23 -9.70 -11.63
CA ILE A 92 20.61 -9.78 -12.96
C ILE A 92 21.35 -8.88 -13.94
N ARG A 93 21.63 -7.63 -13.54
CA ARG A 93 22.38 -6.69 -14.38
C ARG A 93 23.82 -7.13 -14.63
N ARG A 94 24.52 -7.57 -13.57
CA ARG A 94 25.91 -8.08 -13.66
C ARG A 94 26.03 -9.28 -14.59
N HIS A 95 25.11 -10.24 -14.50
CA HIS A 95 25.15 -11.48 -15.27
C HIS A 95 24.39 -11.40 -16.61
N ARG A 96 23.82 -10.25 -16.94
CA ARG A 96 23.07 -9.99 -18.18
C ARG A 96 21.91 -10.97 -18.43
N ALA A 97 21.30 -11.50 -17.37
CA ALA A 97 20.14 -12.37 -17.46
C ALA A 97 18.88 -11.55 -17.77
N SER A 98 18.02 -12.02 -18.67
CA SER A 98 16.68 -11.45 -18.83
C SER A 98 15.76 -12.00 -17.75
N VAL A 99 14.77 -11.22 -17.32
CA VAL A 99 14.03 -11.49 -16.07
C VAL A 99 12.56 -11.09 -16.16
N VAL A 100 11.69 -11.91 -15.59
CA VAL A 100 10.30 -11.58 -15.27
C VAL A 100 10.20 -11.46 -13.75
N PHE A 101 9.96 -10.24 -13.27
CA PHE A 101 9.73 -9.97 -11.86
C PHE A 101 8.23 -10.04 -11.59
N ASN A 102 7.80 -11.19 -11.09
CA ASN A 102 6.40 -11.53 -10.85
C ASN A 102 5.95 -10.94 -9.51
N LEU A 103 4.92 -10.10 -9.58
CA LEU A 103 4.30 -9.42 -8.44
C LEU A 103 2.88 -9.93 -8.16
N GLU A 104 2.42 -10.96 -8.89
CA GLU A 104 1.15 -11.63 -8.67
C GLU A 104 1.03 -12.10 -7.20
N GLY A 105 -0.17 -12.02 -6.64
CA GLY A 105 -0.45 -12.41 -5.25
C GLY A 105 -0.12 -11.35 -4.19
N LEU A 106 0.62 -10.29 -4.53
CA LEU A 106 0.87 -9.16 -3.62
C LEU A 106 -0.26 -8.11 -3.67
N ASP A 107 -0.51 -7.47 -2.53
CA ASP A 107 -1.33 -6.26 -2.48
C ASP A 107 -0.63 -5.07 -3.16
N ALA A 108 -1.40 -4.03 -3.51
CA ALA A 108 -0.87 -2.88 -4.25
C ALA A 108 0.30 -2.17 -3.54
N ASP A 109 0.30 -2.08 -2.20
CA ASP A 109 1.38 -1.44 -1.44
C ASP A 109 2.68 -2.25 -1.57
N ALA A 110 2.58 -3.57 -1.38
CA ALA A 110 3.69 -4.51 -1.53
C ALA A 110 4.21 -4.59 -2.96
N GLN A 111 3.33 -4.56 -3.96
CA GLN A 111 3.73 -4.47 -5.38
C GLN A 111 4.57 -3.21 -5.63
N MET A 112 4.12 -2.06 -5.14
CA MET A 112 4.83 -0.79 -5.31
C MET A 112 6.20 -0.79 -4.62
N ARG A 113 6.29 -1.26 -3.38
CA ARG A 113 7.56 -1.35 -2.64
C ARG A 113 8.54 -2.31 -3.33
N SER A 114 8.05 -3.47 -3.77
CA SER A 114 8.86 -4.48 -4.45
C SER A 114 9.37 -4.00 -5.81
N ALA A 115 8.49 -3.42 -6.63
CA ALA A 115 8.88 -2.82 -7.90
C ALA A 115 9.91 -1.71 -7.72
N ALA A 116 9.72 -0.84 -6.73
CA ALA A 116 10.66 0.22 -6.40
C ALA A 116 12.03 -0.32 -6.00
N ALA A 117 12.07 -1.32 -5.11
CA ALA A 117 13.30 -1.97 -4.68
C ALA A 117 14.05 -2.60 -5.87
N PHE A 118 13.33 -3.29 -6.76
CA PHE A 118 13.90 -3.91 -7.94
C PHE A 118 14.46 -2.89 -8.93
N LEU A 119 13.66 -1.87 -9.28
CA LEU A 119 14.08 -0.79 -10.19
C LEU A 119 15.28 -0.01 -9.64
N ASN A 120 15.31 0.29 -8.34
CA ASN A 120 16.44 0.95 -7.71
C ASN A 120 17.70 0.07 -7.76
N GLY A 121 17.60 -1.23 -7.49
CA GLY A 121 18.73 -2.16 -7.62
C GLY A 121 19.26 -2.25 -9.06
N LEU A 122 18.39 -2.21 -10.07
CA LEU A 122 18.82 -2.10 -11.47
C LEU A 122 19.54 -0.77 -11.73
N PHE A 123 19.06 0.32 -11.16
CA PHE A 123 19.56 1.67 -11.40
C PHE A 123 20.89 1.97 -10.70
N GLU A 124 21.12 1.40 -9.52
CA GLU A 124 22.28 1.65 -8.66
C GLU A 124 23.50 0.80 -9.01
N ALA A 125 23.37 -0.20 -9.88
CA ALA A 125 24.52 -1.05 -10.21
C ALA A 125 25.70 -0.26 -10.82
N ASP A 126 26.90 -0.78 -10.61
CA ASP A 126 28.16 -0.15 -10.99
C ASP A 126 28.22 0.18 -12.48
N ARG A 127 28.99 1.23 -12.82
CA ARG A 127 29.10 1.76 -14.19
C ARG A 127 29.57 0.72 -15.21
N GLU A 128 30.40 -0.24 -14.79
CA GLU A 128 30.87 -1.35 -15.63
C GLU A 128 29.71 -2.26 -16.10
N TYR A 129 28.58 -2.28 -15.41
CA TYR A 129 27.40 -3.08 -15.74
C TYR A 129 26.28 -2.28 -16.43
N TRP A 130 26.56 -1.06 -16.91
CA TRP A 130 25.59 -0.21 -17.62
C TRP A 130 25.39 -0.66 -19.08
N PHE A 131 25.11 -1.95 -19.28
CA PHE A 131 24.73 -2.49 -20.57
C PHE A 131 23.27 -2.11 -20.92
N PRO A 132 22.93 -2.01 -22.22
CA PRO A 132 21.55 -1.74 -22.63
C PRO A 132 20.58 -2.82 -22.15
N MET A 133 19.52 -2.37 -21.49
CA MET A 133 18.42 -3.18 -20.98
C MET A 133 17.08 -2.50 -21.27
N LEU A 134 16.13 -3.28 -21.79
CA LEU A 134 14.74 -2.90 -21.92
C LEU A 134 14.00 -3.22 -20.62
N VAL A 135 13.46 -2.21 -19.95
CA VAL A 135 12.70 -2.38 -18.71
C VAL A 135 11.22 -2.14 -19.02
N VAL A 136 10.45 -3.22 -19.09
CA VAL A 136 9.01 -3.19 -19.36
C VAL A 136 8.25 -3.16 -18.04
N VAL A 137 7.36 -2.19 -17.88
CA VAL A 137 6.48 -2.07 -16.71
C VAL A 137 5.05 -2.15 -17.19
N ASP A 138 4.38 -3.27 -16.92
CA ASP A 138 2.94 -3.38 -17.17
C ASP A 138 2.14 -2.72 -16.04
N GLU A 139 0.92 -2.30 -16.36
CA GLU A 139 0.04 -1.48 -15.51
C GLU A 139 0.77 -0.34 -14.79
N ALA A 140 1.58 0.43 -15.53
CA ALA A 140 2.45 1.48 -15.00
C ALA A 140 1.73 2.52 -14.13
N GLN A 141 0.42 2.70 -14.26
CA GLN A 141 -0.36 3.58 -13.37
C GLN A 141 -0.43 3.08 -11.92
N LEU A 142 -0.21 1.79 -11.66
CA LEU A 142 -0.06 1.24 -10.31
C LEU A 142 1.21 1.79 -9.64
N PHE A 143 2.31 1.83 -10.39
CA PHE A 143 3.63 2.21 -9.87
C PHE A 143 3.91 3.70 -9.92
N ALA A 144 3.23 4.45 -10.80
CA ALA A 144 3.36 5.89 -10.96
C ALA A 144 1.99 6.60 -11.05
N PRO A 145 1.17 6.58 -9.98
CA PRO A 145 -0.15 7.21 -9.99
C PRO A 145 -0.05 8.74 -10.00
N ALA A 146 -0.94 9.41 -10.74
CA ALA A 146 -1.01 10.86 -10.88
C ALA A 146 -1.60 11.59 -9.65
N GLY A 147 -2.29 10.88 -8.76
CA GLY A 147 -2.93 11.42 -7.56
C GLY A 147 -2.69 10.54 -6.33
N GLY A 148 -3.02 11.07 -5.14
CA GLY A 148 -3.08 10.28 -3.91
C GLY A 148 -4.33 9.39 -3.92
N GLY A 149 -4.20 8.15 -3.45
CA GLY A 149 -5.27 7.15 -3.38
C GLY A 149 -5.26 6.40 -2.05
N GLU A 150 -5.90 5.23 -1.99
CA GLU A 150 -6.01 4.35 -0.80
C GLU A 150 -4.68 3.70 -0.35
N ILE A 151 -3.56 4.04 -0.97
CA ILE A 151 -2.25 3.42 -0.77
C ILE A 151 -1.40 4.30 0.16
N SER A 152 -0.48 3.71 0.92
CA SER A 152 0.46 4.48 1.74
C SER A 152 1.20 5.52 0.91
N ASP A 153 1.23 6.76 1.42
CA ASP A 153 1.96 7.86 0.79
C ASP A 153 3.46 7.58 0.63
N GLU A 154 4.02 6.72 1.48
CA GLU A 154 5.42 6.31 1.42
C GLU A 154 5.69 5.36 0.25
N ALA A 155 4.93 4.26 0.13
CA ALA A 155 5.05 3.31 -0.98
C ALA A 155 4.85 4.01 -2.32
N ARG A 156 3.85 4.90 -2.38
CA ARG A 156 3.60 5.77 -3.53
C ARG A 156 4.79 6.63 -3.90
N ARG A 157 5.40 7.31 -2.93
CA ARG A 157 6.55 8.18 -3.16
C ARG A 157 7.77 7.40 -3.67
N ILE A 158 8.08 6.27 -3.06
CA ILE A 158 9.26 5.46 -3.40
C ILE A 158 9.10 4.85 -4.80
N SER A 159 7.93 4.26 -5.10
CA SER A 159 7.64 3.70 -6.43
C SER A 159 7.61 4.77 -7.53
N LEU A 160 6.95 5.91 -7.30
CA LEU A 160 6.94 7.01 -8.26
C LEU A 160 8.34 7.56 -8.52
N SER A 161 9.18 7.66 -7.47
CA SER A 161 10.58 8.06 -7.59
C SER A 161 11.38 7.07 -8.44
N ALA A 162 11.22 5.77 -8.21
CA ALA A 162 11.88 4.72 -9.00
C ALA A 162 11.45 4.77 -10.48
N MET A 163 10.16 4.91 -10.75
CA MET A 163 9.62 5.07 -12.11
C MET A 163 10.14 6.35 -12.79
N THR A 164 10.22 7.46 -12.04
CA THR A 164 10.79 8.73 -12.54
C THR A 164 12.28 8.58 -12.83
N ASN A 165 13.03 7.87 -12.00
CA ASN A 165 14.45 7.58 -12.25
C ASN A 165 14.63 6.74 -13.51
N LEU A 166 13.82 5.68 -13.70
CA LEU A 166 13.82 4.87 -14.92
C LEU A 166 13.55 5.75 -16.15
N MET A 167 12.48 6.54 -16.12
CA MET A 167 12.03 7.31 -17.28
C MET A 167 12.88 8.55 -17.54
N CYS A 168 13.30 9.34 -16.55
CA CYS A 168 14.10 10.55 -16.80
C CYS A 168 15.60 10.23 -16.91
N ARG A 169 16.13 9.36 -16.04
CA ARG A 169 17.58 9.16 -15.86
C ARG A 169 18.10 7.82 -16.36
N GLY A 170 17.21 6.86 -16.66
CA GLY A 170 17.57 5.51 -17.08
C GLY A 170 18.47 5.45 -18.32
N ARG A 171 18.21 6.29 -19.34
CA ARG A 171 19.00 6.31 -20.59
C ARG A 171 20.50 6.43 -20.35
N LYS A 172 20.92 7.32 -19.43
CA LYS A 172 22.35 7.52 -19.10
C LYS A 172 22.99 6.28 -18.45
N ARG A 173 22.17 5.38 -17.91
CA ARG A 173 22.54 4.13 -17.24
C ARG A 173 22.25 2.89 -18.11
N GLY A 174 21.91 3.06 -19.39
CA GLY A 174 21.57 1.93 -20.26
C GLY A 174 20.20 1.30 -19.99
N LEU A 175 19.33 1.95 -19.21
CA LEU A 175 17.97 1.47 -18.96
C LEU A 175 16.97 2.22 -19.85
N ALA A 176 16.24 1.47 -20.67
CA ALA A 176 15.20 2.01 -21.54
C ALA A 176 13.82 1.55 -21.05
N GLY A 177 13.02 2.50 -20.56
CA GLY A 177 11.68 2.21 -20.08
C GLY A 177 10.68 1.98 -21.22
N VAL A 178 9.91 0.90 -21.09
CA VAL A 178 8.67 0.67 -21.83
C VAL A 178 7.56 0.60 -20.81
N ILE A 179 6.65 1.56 -20.80
CA ILE A 179 5.57 1.61 -19.83
C ILE A 179 4.25 1.33 -20.53
N ALA A 180 3.45 0.45 -19.96
CA ALA A 180 2.16 0.08 -20.50
C ALA A 180 1.06 0.38 -19.49
N THR A 181 -0.05 0.98 -19.93
CA THR A 181 -1.12 1.41 -19.04
C THR A 181 -2.49 1.28 -19.69
N GLN A 182 -3.48 0.85 -18.90
CA GLN A 182 -4.88 0.94 -19.33
C GLN A 182 -5.45 2.36 -19.17
N ARG A 183 -4.94 3.14 -18.22
CA ARG A 183 -5.48 4.44 -17.78
C ARG A 183 -4.40 5.52 -17.82
N LEU A 184 -4.12 6.05 -19.01
CA LEU A 184 -3.12 7.09 -19.25
C LEU A 184 -3.33 8.38 -18.43
N ALA A 185 -4.58 8.73 -18.14
CA ALA A 185 -4.93 9.88 -17.31
C ALA A 185 -4.60 9.67 -15.83
N LYS A 186 -4.53 8.42 -15.37
CA LYS A 186 -4.11 8.07 -14.00
C LYS A 186 -2.59 7.94 -13.86
N LEU A 187 -1.84 7.94 -14.96
CA LEU A 187 -0.38 7.88 -14.96
C LEU A 187 0.24 9.27 -14.75
N ALA A 188 1.24 9.36 -13.88
CA ALA A 188 1.94 10.60 -13.57
C ALA A 188 2.50 11.28 -14.83
N LYS A 189 2.27 12.60 -14.94
CA LYS A 189 2.59 13.37 -16.16
C LYS A 189 4.08 13.36 -16.48
N ASN A 190 4.92 13.50 -15.46
CA ASN A 190 6.38 13.48 -15.58
C ASN A 190 6.92 12.13 -16.08
N VAL A 191 6.32 11.01 -15.67
CA VAL A 191 6.72 9.67 -16.13
C VAL A 191 6.34 9.47 -17.59
N ALA A 192 5.13 9.87 -17.98
CA ALA A 192 4.64 9.73 -19.34
C ALA A 192 5.32 10.66 -20.35
N ALA A 193 5.69 11.88 -19.94
CA ALA A 193 6.26 12.89 -20.83
C ALA A 193 7.68 12.55 -21.33
N GLU A 194 8.38 11.61 -20.67
CA GLU A 194 9.72 11.17 -21.05
C GLU A 194 9.73 10.12 -22.17
N ALA A 195 8.57 9.56 -22.52
CA ALA A 195 8.44 8.68 -23.67
C ALA A 195 8.29 9.51 -24.94
N SER A 196 9.10 9.21 -25.96
CA SER A 196 9.00 9.83 -27.29
C SER A 196 8.38 8.91 -28.33
N ASN A 197 8.18 7.63 -28.01
CA ASN A 197 7.42 6.69 -28.82
C ASN A 197 6.12 6.31 -28.13
N PHE A 198 5.08 6.14 -28.93
CA PHE A 198 3.73 5.88 -28.50
C PHE A 198 3.11 4.78 -29.36
N LEU A 199 2.43 3.84 -28.69
CA LEU A 199 1.55 2.86 -29.30
C LEU A 199 0.18 3.00 -28.61
N MET A 200 -0.74 3.71 -29.26
CA MET A 200 -2.08 3.98 -28.73
C MET A 200 -3.09 3.00 -29.33
N GLY A 201 -3.64 2.14 -28.49
CA GLY A 201 -4.68 1.19 -28.84
C GLY A 201 -6.07 1.76 -28.54
N ARG A 202 -7.04 0.86 -28.50
CA ARG A 202 -8.44 1.23 -28.23
C ARG A 202 -8.59 1.88 -26.85
N THR A 203 -9.22 3.06 -26.79
CA THR A 203 -9.57 3.75 -25.55
C THR A 203 -10.96 4.40 -25.61
N PHE A 204 -11.71 4.33 -24.50
CA PHE A 204 -13.11 4.81 -24.45
C PHE A 204 -13.29 6.14 -23.74
N LEU A 205 -12.46 6.43 -22.74
CA LEU A 205 -12.69 7.53 -21.82
C LEU A 205 -12.13 8.83 -22.40
N ASP A 206 -12.96 9.88 -22.38
CA ASP A 206 -12.60 11.21 -22.90
C ASP A 206 -11.31 11.74 -22.29
N ILE A 207 -11.11 11.51 -20.99
CA ILE A 207 -9.91 11.96 -20.29
C ILE A 207 -8.63 11.26 -20.79
N ASP A 208 -8.72 9.98 -21.15
CA ASP A 208 -7.59 9.21 -21.66
C ASP A 208 -7.29 9.57 -23.12
N MET A 209 -8.33 9.81 -23.94
CA MET A 209 -8.15 10.31 -25.31
C MET A 209 -7.59 11.73 -25.34
N ALA A 210 -8.06 12.63 -24.47
CA ALA A 210 -7.52 13.98 -24.38
C ALA A 210 -6.04 13.94 -24.02
N ARG A 211 -5.65 13.09 -23.05
CA ARG A 211 -4.25 12.88 -22.70
C ARG A 211 -3.42 12.28 -23.83
N ALA A 212 -3.99 11.36 -24.61
CA ALA A 212 -3.33 10.82 -25.79
C ALA A 212 -3.16 11.88 -26.88
N ALA A 213 -4.19 12.69 -27.15
CA ALA A 213 -4.14 13.80 -28.10
C ALA A 213 -3.05 14.80 -27.74
N ASP A 214 -2.95 15.18 -26.46
CA ASP A 214 -1.93 16.10 -25.95
C ASP A 214 -0.51 15.53 -26.16
N LEU A 215 -0.30 14.23 -25.94
CA LEU A 215 1.01 13.58 -26.12
C LEU A 215 1.38 13.41 -27.60
N LEU A 216 0.40 13.12 -28.46
CA LEU A 216 0.62 12.89 -29.88
C LEU A 216 0.64 14.19 -30.70
N GLY A 217 0.30 15.34 -30.10
CA GLY A 217 0.17 16.63 -30.79
C GLY A 217 -0.98 16.62 -31.81
N MET A 218 -2.05 15.88 -31.53
CA MET A 218 -3.21 15.71 -32.42
C MET A 218 -4.40 16.53 -31.94
N GLU A 219 -5.29 16.89 -32.86
CA GLU A 219 -6.56 17.53 -32.48
C GLU A 219 -7.47 16.56 -31.74
N LYS A 220 -8.24 17.05 -30.75
CA LYS A 220 -9.16 16.22 -29.95
C LYS A 220 -10.11 15.38 -30.81
N ARG A 221 -10.63 15.95 -31.90
CA ARG A 221 -11.51 15.26 -32.85
C ARG A 221 -10.83 14.08 -33.56
N GLN A 222 -9.52 14.18 -33.82
CA GLN A 222 -8.78 13.07 -34.42
C GLN A 222 -8.57 11.94 -33.42
N ALA A 223 -8.39 12.26 -32.12
CA ALA A 223 -8.23 11.28 -31.06
C ALA A 223 -9.51 10.45 -30.77
N GLU A 224 -10.69 10.94 -31.16
CA GLU A 224 -11.94 10.16 -31.06
C GLU A 224 -11.87 8.85 -31.86
N SER A 225 -11.05 8.80 -32.92
CA SER A 225 -10.84 7.59 -33.72
C SER A 225 -10.23 6.42 -32.92
N PHE A 226 -9.60 6.68 -31.76
CA PHE A 226 -9.11 5.62 -30.88
C PHE A 226 -10.23 4.76 -30.28
N ARG A 227 -11.48 5.25 -30.23
CA ARG A 227 -12.63 4.45 -29.75
C ARG A 227 -12.95 3.26 -30.63
N ASP A 228 -12.76 3.46 -31.94
CA ASP A 228 -13.18 2.54 -33.00
C ASP A 228 -12.06 1.60 -33.45
N LEU A 229 -10.89 1.67 -32.81
CA LEU A 229 -9.80 0.75 -33.10
C LEU A 229 -10.17 -0.69 -32.73
N ASN A 230 -9.89 -1.61 -33.65
CA ASN A 230 -10.03 -3.04 -33.43
C ASN A 230 -9.03 -3.54 -32.38
N THR A 231 -9.37 -4.65 -31.74
CA THR A 231 -8.43 -5.35 -30.83
C THR A 231 -7.19 -5.78 -31.61
N GLY A 232 -6.01 -5.55 -31.04
CA GLY A 232 -4.72 -5.83 -31.68
C GLY A 232 -4.30 -4.77 -32.71
N SER A 233 -5.07 -3.69 -32.88
CA SER A 233 -4.70 -2.54 -33.71
C SER A 233 -4.30 -1.35 -32.85
N PHE A 234 -3.20 -0.71 -33.23
CA PHE A 234 -2.60 0.42 -32.53
C PHE A 234 -2.21 1.52 -33.52
N VAL A 235 -2.16 2.77 -33.05
CA VAL A 235 -1.54 3.88 -33.76
C VAL A 235 -0.14 4.07 -33.19
N ALA A 236 0.86 3.89 -34.05
CA ALA A 236 2.26 4.07 -33.78
C ALA A 236 2.74 5.47 -34.15
N LEU A 237 3.45 6.13 -33.23
CA LEU A 237 4.09 7.43 -33.45
C LEU A 237 5.39 7.50 -32.67
N GLY A 238 6.45 8.05 -33.26
CA GLY A 238 7.70 8.32 -32.58
C GLY A 238 8.94 8.04 -33.45
N PRO A 239 10.12 8.50 -33.03
CA PRO A 239 11.36 8.35 -33.79
C PRO A 239 11.77 6.90 -34.05
N ALA A 240 11.47 5.98 -33.12
CA ALA A 240 11.76 4.55 -33.25
C ALA A 240 10.70 3.80 -34.09
N LEU A 241 9.59 4.44 -34.45
CA LEU A 241 8.46 3.84 -35.15
C LEU A 241 8.21 4.56 -36.47
N SER A 242 7.46 5.67 -36.41
CA SER A 242 7.07 6.48 -37.55
C SER A 242 6.95 7.94 -37.13
N ARG A 243 7.44 8.85 -37.99
CA ARG A 243 7.33 10.30 -37.79
C ARG A 243 5.89 10.83 -37.91
N ARG A 244 5.00 10.06 -38.53
CA ARG A 244 3.57 10.36 -38.67
C ARG A 244 2.75 9.23 -38.06
N PRO A 245 1.53 9.50 -37.54
CA PRO A 245 0.67 8.46 -37.01
C PRO A 245 0.47 7.33 -38.04
N LEU A 246 0.83 6.11 -37.65
CA LEU A 246 0.75 4.93 -38.51
C LEU A 246 -0.11 3.87 -37.83
N ALA A 247 -1.19 3.43 -38.48
CA ALA A 247 -1.96 2.30 -38.00
C ALA A 247 -1.17 1.00 -38.17
N VAL A 248 -1.11 0.20 -37.11
CA VAL A 248 -0.39 -1.07 -37.04
C VAL A 248 -1.32 -2.13 -36.46
N LYS A 249 -1.46 -3.24 -37.18
CA LYS A 249 -2.02 -4.48 -36.65
C LYS A 249 -0.88 -5.34 -36.13
N ILE A 250 -0.92 -5.69 -34.86
CA ILE A 250 0.14 -6.48 -34.20
C ILE A 250 0.12 -7.91 -34.72
N GLY A 251 1.31 -8.46 -35.00
CA GLY A 251 1.49 -9.83 -35.47
C GLY A 251 1.30 -10.89 -34.38
N ASP A 252 1.50 -12.14 -34.76
CA ASP A 252 1.35 -13.28 -33.85
C ASP A 252 2.49 -13.36 -32.82
N VAL A 253 2.22 -14.04 -31.70
CA VAL A 253 3.16 -14.27 -30.59
C VAL A 253 3.35 -15.77 -30.38
N GLU A 254 4.52 -16.16 -29.87
CA GLU A 254 4.86 -17.57 -29.59
C GLU A 254 4.41 -18.00 -28.18
N THR A 255 4.39 -17.09 -27.22
CA THR A 255 4.06 -17.37 -25.81
C THR A 255 2.64 -16.95 -25.46
N ALA A 256 2.04 -17.68 -24.53
CA ALA A 256 0.70 -17.40 -24.00
C ALA A 256 0.76 -17.04 -22.50
N SER A 257 -0.27 -16.33 -22.02
CA SER A 257 -0.47 -16.18 -20.57
C SER A 257 -0.87 -17.51 -19.98
N ARG A 258 -0.40 -17.82 -18.76
CA ARG A 258 -0.94 -18.93 -17.96
C ARG A 258 -2.35 -18.63 -17.48
N ASN A 259 -2.65 -17.35 -17.24
CA ASN A 259 -3.97 -16.81 -16.95
C ASN A 259 -4.70 -16.54 -18.27
N GLY A 260 -5.07 -17.61 -18.99
CA GLY A 260 -5.86 -17.51 -20.21
C GLY A 260 -7.17 -16.75 -19.97
N ARG A 261 -7.73 -16.12 -21.01
CA ARG A 261 -9.07 -15.53 -20.91
C ARG A 261 -10.06 -16.61 -20.44
N PRO A 262 -10.88 -16.35 -19.41
CA PRO A 262 -11.93 -17.30 -19.01
C PRO A 262 -12.77 -17.66 -20.23
N SER A 263 -12.75 -18.93 -20.62
CA SER A 263 -13.59 -19.41 -21.71
C SER A 263 -15.02 -19.57 -21.19
N LEU A 264 -16.00 -19.17 -21.99
CA LEU A 264 -17.40 -19.47 -21.70
C LEU A 264 -17.60 -20.98 -21.85
N MET A 265 -17.56 -21.69 -20.73
CA MET A 265 -17.95 -23.09 -20.66
C MET A 265 -19.37 -23.16 -20.09
N PRO A 266 -20.24 -24.04 -20.61
CA PRO A 266 -21.54 -24.25 -19.99
C PRO A 266 -21.33 -24.66 -18.51
N PRO A 267 -22.17 -24.18 -17.59
CA PRO A 267 -22.14 -24.67 -16.21
C PRO A 267 -22.26 -26.20 -16.19
N PRO A 268 -21.61 -26.89 -15.23
CA PRO A 268 -21.71 -28.33 -15.13
C PRO A 268 -23.18 -28.76 -14.96
N GLU A 269 -23.59 -29.82 -15.65
CA GLU A 269 -24.95 -30.40 -15.61
C GLU A 269 -25.20 -31.21 -14.33
N LEU A 270 -24.79 -30.69 -13.17
CA LEU A 270 -25.06 -31.31 -11.88
C LEU A 270 -26.43 -30.84 -11.37
N GLY A 271 -27.20 -31.76 -10.77
CA GLY A 271 -28.45 -31.39 -10.13
C GLY A 271 -28.21 -30.49 -8.92
N MET A 272 -29.13 -29.55 -8.63
CA MET A 272 -28.96 -28.58 -7.52
C MET A 272 -28.70 -29.25 -6.16
N ALA A 273 -29.25 -30.45 -5.90
CA ALA A 273 -28.97 -31.21 -4.69
C ALA A 273 -27.51 -31.71 -4.64
N GLN A 274 -26.96 -32.19 -5.76
CA GLN A 274 -25.57 -32.63 -5.85
C GLN A 274 -24.59 -31.46 -5.75
N ILE A 275 -24.97 -30.29 -6.28
CA ILE A 275 -24.19 -29.06 -6.13
C ILE A 275 -24.20 -28.60 -4.67
N GLN A 276 -25.34 -28.68 -3.98
CA GLN A 276 -25.41 -28.35 -2.56
C GLN A 276 -24.56 -29.31 -1.73
N ASP A 277 -24.67 -30.62 -1.97
CA ASP A 277 -23.84 -31.60 -1.29
C ASP A 277 -22.35 -31.32 -1.55
N LEU A 278 -21.92 -31.03 -2.79
CA LEU A 278 -20.52 -30.67 -3.08
C LEU A 278 -20.04 -29.35 -2.43
N ILE A 279 -20.92 -28.40 -2.15
CA ILE A 279 -20.58 -27.13 -1.51
C ILE A 279 -20.52 -27.27 0.02
N PHE A 280 -21.33 -28.17 0.58
CA PHE A 280 -21.51 -28.32 2.03
C PHE A 280 -20.90 -29.60 2.61
N ASP A 281 -20.53 -30.59 1.79
CA ASP A 281 -19.68 -31.71 2.19
C ASP A 281 -18.27 -31.20 2.48
N ASP A 282 -17.65 -31.77 3.52
CA ASP A 282 -16.26 -31.54 3.92
C ASP A 282 -15.86 -30.14 4.43
N LEU A 283 -16.82 -29.23 4.70
CA LEU A 283 -16.54 -27.95 5.40
C LEU A 283 -15.90 -28.10 6.80
N GLY A 284 -15.91 -29.30 7.39
CA GLY A 284 -15.30 -29.61 8.69
C GLY A 284 -13.95 -30.34 8.63
N THR A 285 -13.54 -30.79 7.45
CA THR A 285 -12.43 -31.74 7.22
C THR A 285 -11.41 -31.20 6.23
N GLU A 286 -11.78 -30.22 5.41
CA GLU A 286 -10.81 -29.43 4.65
C GLU A 286 -9.89 -28.65 5.62
N PRO A 287 -8.56 -28.87 5.56
CA PRO A 287 -7.63 -28.05 6.31
C PRO A 287 -7.81 -26.61 5.84
N LEU A 288 -8.25 -25.74 6.75
CA LEU A 288 -8.32 -24.30 6.51
C LEU A 288 -6.97 -23.87 5.91
N PRO A 289 -6.97 -23.10 4.79
CA PRO A 289 -5.74 -22.61 4.21
C PRO A 289 -4.96 -21.91 5.32
N ALA A 290 -3.67 -22.23 5.42
CA ALA A 290 -2.82 -21.65 6.44
C ALA A 290 -3.00 -20.12 6.40
N PRO A 291 -3.26 -19.47 7.55
CA PRO A 291 -3.39 -18.03 7.57
C PRO A 291 -2.14 -17.44 6.91
N PRO A 292 -2.28 -16.45 6.00
CA PRO A 292 -1.13 -15.86 5.34
C PRO A 292 -0.11 -15.45 6.41
N PRO A 293 1.20 -15.67 6.17
CA PRO A 293 2.22 -15.40 7.17
C PRO A 293 2.01 -13.99 7.71
N ARG A 294 1.76 -13.88 9.02
CA ARG A 294 1.60 -12.59 9.68
C ARG A 294 2.87 -11.81 9.40
N ARG A 295 2.76 -10.73 8.62
CA ARG A 295 3.86 -9.76 8.44
C ARG A 295 4.31 -9.38 9.85
N ALA A 296 5.55 -9.71 10.18
CA ALA A 296 6.14 -9.21 11.41
C ALA A 296 6.03 -7.67 11.36
N PRO A 297 5.51 -7.01 12.40
CA PRO A 297 5.58 -5.56 12.44
C PRO A 297 7.06 -5.17 12.27
N PRO A 298 7.37 -4.16 11.43
CA PRO A 298 8.75 -3.72 11.30
C PRO A 298 9.29 -3.40 12.70
N ALA A 299 10.50 -3.86 12.98
CA ALA A 299 11.16 -3.60 14.26
C ALA A 299 11.16 -2.08 14.48
N THR A 300 10.72 -1.66 15.66
CA THR A 300 10.55 -0.27 16.08
C THR A 300 11.83 0.56 15.90
N GLU A 301 12.99 -0.10 15.81
CA GLU A 301 14.31 0.49 15.54
C GLU A 301 14.41 1.13 14.13
N VAL A 302 13.74 0.58 13.11
CA VAL A 302 13.80 1.12 11.72
C VAL A 302 13.01 2.42 11.59
N ILE A 303 11.99 2.63 12.42
CA ILE A 303 11.17 3.85 12.41
C ILE A 303 11.93 5.03 13.04
N LEU A 304 12.81 4.76 14.02
CA LEU A 304 13.60 5.78 14.71
C LEU A 304 14.77 6.29 13.85
N GLU A 305 15.48 5.42 13.13
CA GLU A 305 16.56 5.84 12.22
C GLU A 305 16.06 6.69 11.03
N THR A 306 14.82 6.49 10.58
CA THR A 306 14.26 7.22 9.43
C THR A 306 13.77 8.64 9.81
N LEU A 307 13.62 8.93 11.10
CA LEU A 307 13.17 10.23 11.60
C LEU A 307 14.33 11.21 11.87
N GLU A 308 15.56 10.72 12.02
CA GLU A 308 16.73 11.56 12.36
C GLU A 308 17.40 12.21 11.14
N ASP A 309 17.15 11.72 9.91
CA ASP A 309 17.84 12.18 8.69
C ASP A 309 17.00 13.08 7.75
N ALA A 310 15.88 13.64 8.23
CA ALA A 310 15.13 14.63 7.46
C ALA A 310 15.74 16.04 7.61
N PRO A 311 16.18 16.72 6.52
CA PRO A 311 16.69 18.08 6.64
C PRO A 311 15.57 19.03 7.05
N ALA A 312 15.77 19.74 8.16
CA ALA A 312 14.84 20.77 8.62
C ALA A 312 14.71 21.89 7.56
N PRO A 313 13.49 22.37 7.25
CA PRO A 313 13.32 23.49 6.35
C PRO A 313 13.86 24.77 7.01
N VAL A 314 14.71 25.50 6.28
CA VAL A 314 15.23 26.81 6.70
C VAL A 314 14.06 27.81 6.69
N PRO A 315 13.69 28.45 7.82
CA PRO A 315 12.66 29.47 7.81
C PRO A 315 13.21 30.76 7.19
N GLY A 316 12.49 31.34 6.24
CA GLY A 316 12.69 32.74 5.86
C GLY A 316 12.33 33.68 7.01
N PRO A 317 12.73 34.96 6.96
CA PRO A 317 12.53 35.89 8.06
C PRO A 317 11.02 36.13 8.24
N VAL A 318 10.47 35.57 9.31
CA VAL A 318 9.15 35.91 9.84
C VAL A 318 9.41 36.79 11.07
N ASP A 319 8.67 37.88 11.17
CA ASP A 319 8.75 38.81 12.30
C ASP A 319 8.61 38.03 13.64
N PRO A 320 9.58 38.13 14.58
CA PRO A 320 9.58 37.35 15.82
C PRO A 320 8.31 37.50 16.66
N GLU A 321 7.69 38.68 16.65
CA GLU A 321 6.45 38.93 17.39
C GLU A 321 5.24 38.22 16.77
N VAL A 322 5.19 38.12 15.44
CA VAL A 322 4.11 37.42 14.71
C VAL A 322 4.29 35.90 14.82
N ALA A 323 5.53 35.41 14.79
CA ALA A 323 5.82 34.00 15.01
C ALA A 323 5.46 33.56 16.45
N ALA A 324 5.80 34.36 17.46
CA ALA A 324 5.46 34.07 18.85
C ALA A 324 3.94 34.08 19.10
N ALA A 325 3.20 35.02 18.48
CA ALA A 325 1.74 35.06 18.58
C ALA A 325 1.07 33.83 17.95
N PHE A 326 1.55 33.40 16.76
CA PHE A 326 1.04 32.21 16.08
C PHE A 326 1.36 30.91 16.84
N GLU A 327 2.54 30.81 17.43
CA GLU A 327 2.92 29.69 18.30
C GLU A 327 2.03 29.60 19.54
N ALA A 328 1.74 30.73 20.19
CA ALA A 328 0.86 30.78 21.37
C ALA A 328 -0.60 30.43 21.04
N GLU A 329 -1.13 30.92 19.91
CA GLU A 329 -2.48 30.57 19.45
C GLU A 329 -2.59 29.07 19.11
N ARG A 330 -1.55 28.50 18.49
CA ARG A 330 -1.48 27.07 18.22
C ARG A 330 -1.45 26.25 19.50
N GLU A 331 -0.63 26.65 20.46
CA GLU A 331 -0.49 25.95 21.74
C GLU A 331 -1.85 25.90 22.48
N ALA A 332 -2.58 27.01 22.48
CA ALA A 332 -3.92 27.09 23.04
C ALA A 332 -4.92 26.16 22.31
N LEU A 333 -4.86 26.07 20.98
CA LEU A 333 -5.71 25.16 20.19
C LEU A 333 -5.41 23.69 20.48
N VAL A 334 -4.13 23.32 20.61
CA VAL A 334 -3.71 21.95 20.98
C VAL A 334 -4.23 21.60 22.37
N GLU A 335 -4.08 22.50 23.34
CA GLU A 335 -4.56 22.28 24.70
C GLU A 335 -6.09 22.12 24.74
N GLU A 336 -6.82 22.91 23.96
CA GLU A 336 -8.28 22.80 23.83
C GLU A 336 -8.70 21.44 23.24
N ILE A 337 -8.02 20.98 22.19
CA ILE A 337 -8.28 19.66 21.58
C ILE A 337 -8.01 18.55 22.61
N VAL A 338 -6.87 18.58 23.30
CA VAL A 338 -6.55 17.57 24.33
C VAL A 338 -7.61 17.57 25.44
N ARG A 339 -8.09 18.74 25.87
CA ARG A 339 -9.16 18.87 26.86
C ARG A 339 -10.49 18.30 26.36
N GLN A 340 -10.80 18.48 25.07
CA GLN A 340 -11.98 17.88 24.43
C GLN A 340 -11.93 16.34 24.49
N PHE A 341 -10.76 15.75 24.25
CA PHE A 341 -10.59 14.30 24.39
C PHE A 341 -10.77 13.82 25.83
N VAL A 342 -10.27 14.55 26.83
CA VAL A 342 -10.47 14.15 28.24
C VAL A 342 -11.91 14.36 28.71
N SER A 343 -12.67 15.27 28.09
CA SER A 343 -14.09 15.48 28.40
C SER A 343 -15.02 14.38 27.86
N ASP A 344 -14.52 13.48 27.01
CA ASP A 344 -15.27 12.33 26.52
C ASP A 344 -15.37 11.24 27.63
N PRO A 345 -16.59 10.80 28.00
CA PRO A 345 -16.81 9.78 29.03
C PRO A 345 -16.05 8.46 28.79
N GLU A 346 -15.76 8.12 27.54
CA GLU A 346 -15.07 6.88 27.16
C GLU A 346 -13.54 7.05 27.09
N ALA A 347 -13.03 8.28 27.10
CA ALA A 347 -11.61 8.56 26.92
C ALA A 347 -10.68 8.03 28.02
N PRO A 348 -11.08 7.94 29.32
CA PRO A 348 -10.26 7.26 30.32
C PRO A 348 -10.01 5.77 30.01
N PHE A 349 -10.87 5.16 29.19
CA PHE A 349 -10.83 3.73 28.86
C PHE A 349 -10.09 3.41 27.57
N ARG A 350 -9.61 4.43 26.84
CA ARG A 350 -8.82 4.29 25.61
C ARG A 350 -7.36 4.65 25.88
N SER A 351 -6.43 3.86 25.33
CA SER A 351 -5.00 4.14 25.40
C SER A 351 -4.67 5.42 24.61
N ALA A 352 -3.58 6.10 24.97
CA ALA A 352 -3.12 7.28 24.24
C ALA A 352 -2.86 6.96 22.76
N ALA A 353 -2.30 5.78 22.47
CA ALA A 353 -2.11 5.28 21.11
C ALA A 353 -3.43 5.10 20.32
N ALA A 354 -4.52 4.71 20.98
CA ALA A 354 -5.83 4.57 20.35
C ALA A 354 -6.56 5.90 20.11
N LEU A 355 -6.22 6.95 20.86
CA LEU A 355 -6.79 8.30 20.73
C LEU A 355 -6.00 9.19 19.78
N TYR A 356 -4.73 8.85 19.53
CA TYR A 356 -3.82 9.66 18.72
C TYR A 356 -4.27 9.86 17.26
N PRO A 357 -4.80 8.86 16.53
CA PRO A 357 -5.34 9.08 15.18
C PRO A 357 -6.48 10.10 15.14
N ASP A 358 -7.39 10.04 16.12
CA ASP A 358 -8.51 10.97 16.23
C ASP A 358 -8.00 12.37 16.60
N PHE A 359 -7.02 12.47 17.49
CA PHE A 359 -6.35 13.73 17.83
C PHE A 359 -5.74 14.42 16.60
N LEU A 360 -5.08 13.66 15.70
CA LEU A 360 -4.54 14.19 14.44
C LEU A 360 -5.63 14.71 13.50
N VAL A 361 -6.79 14.05 13.46
CA VAL A 361 -7.95 14.51 12.68
C VAL A 361 -8.46 15.85 13.23
N HIS A 362 -8.63 15.97 14.55
CA HIS A 362 -9.04 17.23 15.19
C HIS A 362 -8.04 18.36 14.93
N CYS A 363 -6.73 18.07 14.98
CA CYS A 363 -5.69 19.05 14.65
C CYS A 363 -5.78 19.53 13.18
N ARG A 364 -6.13 18.62 12.25
CA ARG A 364 -6.31 18.95 10.83
C ARG A 364 -7.58 19.77 10.59
N VAL A 365 -8.70 19.43 11.24
CA VAL A 365 -9.96 20.19 11.15
C VAL A 365 -9.80 21.61 11.68
N ARG A 366 -9.10 21.77 12.82
CA ARG A 366 -8.85 23.07 13.45
C ARG A 366 -7.64 23.84 12.87
N ARG A 367 -7.00 23.31 11.81
CA ARG A 367 -5.86 23.95 11.11
C ARG A 367 -4.72 24.35 12.04
N VAL A 368 -4.35 23.48 12.98
CA VAL A 368 -3.26 23.67 13.97
C VAL A 368 -1.87 23.89 13.32
N GLY A 369 -1.74 23.69 12.00
CA GLY A 369 -0.51 23.96 11.26
C GLY A 369 0.33 22.70 11.01
N SER A 370 1.57 22.88 10.55
CA SER A 370 2.47 21.79 10.13
C SER A 370 3.19 21.07 11.26
N LYS A 371 3.22 21.64 12.47
CA LYS A 371 3.95 21.13 13.63
C LYS A 371 2.97 20.63 14.71
N VAL A 372 2.43 19.45 14.47
CA VAL A 372 1.46 18.77 15.36
C VAL A 372 2.23 17.97 16.41
N PRO A 373 1.77 17.89 17.69
CA PRO A 373 2.44 17.07 18.70
C PRO A 373 2.56 15.61 18.28
N ASP A 374 3.72 15.01 18.53
CA ASP A 374 3.94 13.58 18.32
C ASP A 374 3.20 12.73 19.38
N LEU A 375 3.26 11.41 19.25
CA LEU A 375 2.57 10.50 20.17
C LEU A 375 3.08 10.63 21.61
N ALA A 376 4.38 10.84 21.81
CA ALA A 376 4.97 10.94 23.15
C ALA A 376 4.57 12.25 23.83
N GLU A 377 4.52 13.34 23.08
CA GLU A 377 4.08 14.64 23.56
C GLU A 377 2.57 14.68 23.79
N PHE A 378 1.77 14.09 22.90
CA PHE A 378 0.33 13.89 23.12
C PHE A 378 0.07 13.06 24.38
N THR A 379 0.81 11.98 24.59
CA THR A 379 0.65 11.10 25.77
C THR A 379 0.94 11.86 27.07
N ARG A 380 2.03 12.65 27.11
CA ARG A 380 2.32 13.53 28.27
C ARG A 380 1.20 14.54 28.52
N ARG A 381 0.75 15.25 27.48
CA ARG A 381 -0.30 16.27 27.59
C ARG A 381 -1.64 15.67 28.00
N LEU A 382 -1.99 14.49 27.48
CA LEU A 382 -3.19 13.75 27.84
C LEU A 382 -3.15 13.30 29.31
N ALA A 383 -1.99 12.85 29.80
CA ALA A 383 -1.81 12.49 31.21
C ALA A 383 -1.98 13.71 32.14
N ILE A 384 -1.39 14.85 31.78
CA ILE A 384 -1.54 16.12 32.53
C ILE A 384 -3.00 16.60 32.51
N ALA A 385 -3.66 16.55 31.34
CA ALA A 385 -5.06 16.96 31.21
C ALA A 385 -6.02 16.03 31.96
N ARG A 386 -5.74 14.71 31.98
CA ARG A 386 -6.45 13.73 32.83
C ARG A 386 -6.28 14.07 34.32
N ALA A 387 -5.09 14.48 34.75
CA ALA A 387 -4.84 14.92 36.12
C ALA A 387 -5.49 16.28 36.46
N GLY A 388 -5.75 17.14 35.46
CA GLY A 388 -6.27 18.50 35.63
C GLY A 388 -7.81 18.65 35.55
N LEU A 389 -8.53 17.68 34.97
CA LEU A 389 -10.00 17.66 34.95
C LEU A 389 -10.63 16.96 36.17
N ASP A 390 -9.80 16.46 37.09
CA ASP A 390 -10.20 16.05 38.43
C ASP A 390 -10.57 17.27 39.29
N SER A 391 -11.63 17.99 38.91
CA SER A 391 -12.46 18.72 39.89
C SER A 391 -13.30 17.76 40.75
N ARG A 392 -13.00 16.45 40.69
CA ARG A 392 -13.26 15.47 41.75
C ARG A 392 -11.97 15.01 42.47
N ALA A 393 -10.87 15.78 42.39
CA ALA A 393 -9.70 15.67 43.25
C ALA A 393 -10.02 16.07 44.71
N GLY A 394 -10.94 15.35 45.31
CA GLY A 394 -11.18 15.33 46.75
C GLY A 394 -11.14 13.93 47.35
N ASP A 395 -11.01 12.89 46.51
CA ASP A 395 -10.98 11.50 46.96
C ASP A 395 -9.53 10.98 46.88
N GLU A 396 -8.78 11.09 47.99
CA GLU A 396 -7.45 10.44 48.16
C GLU A 396 -7.46 8.96 47.74
N SER A 397 -8.64 8.34 47.75
CA SER A 397 -8.92 6.97 47.35
C SER A 397 -8.68 6.71 45.86
N TRP A 398 -8.97 7.65 44.95
CA TRP A 398 -8.76 7.47 43.50
C TRP A 398 -7.27 7.61 43.11
N GLY A 399 -6.53 8.48 43.80
CA GLY A 399 -5.08 8.63 43.60
C GLY A 399 -4.32 7.32 43.79
N ARG A 400 -4.73 6.50 44.78
CA ARG A 400 -4.15 5.16 45.01
C ARG A 400 -4.42 4.19 43.86
N ALA A 401 -5.55 4.31 43.17
CA ALA A 401 -5.85 3.47 42.00
C ALA A 401 -4.94 3.83 40.81
N VAL A 402 -4.65 5.11 40.61
CA VAL A 402 -3.72 5.59 39.58
C VAL A 402 -2.29 5.12 39.88
N GLU A 403 -1.84 5.19 41.13
CA GLU A 403 -0.51 4.67 41.53
C GLU A 403 -0.39 3.16 41.31
N GLN A 404 -1.43 2.38 41.62
CA GLN A 404 -1.46 0.94 41.34
C GLN A 404 -1.44 0.64 39.84
N ALA A 405 -2.14 1.45 39.04
CA ALA A 405 -2.14 1.33 37.58
C ALA A 405 -0.75 1.58 36.99
N ALA A 406 0.03 2.51 37.56
CA ALA A 406 1.38 2.83 37.08
C ALA A 406 2.36 1.63 37.14
N GLY A 407 2.08 0.62 37.98
CA GLY A 407 2.83 -0.64 38.03
C GLY A 407 2.55 -1.61 36.88
N LEU A 408 1.53 -1.35 36.06
CA LEU A 408 1.15 -2.16 34.91
C LEU A 408 1.72 -1.60 33.60
N PRO A 409 1.90 -2.45 32.56
CA PRO A 409 2.20 -1.98 31.20
C PRO A 409 1.18 -0.93 30.74
N GLU A 410 1.64 0.12 30.04
CA GLU A 410 0.84 1.30 29.68
C GLU A 410 -0.50 0.96 28.99
N GLU A 411 -0.46 -0.01 28.09
CA GLU A 411 -1.60 -0.58 27.37
C GLU A 411 -2.66 -1.26 28.26
N MET A 412 -2.30 -1.67 29.49
CA MET A 412 -3.19 -2.34 30.45
C MET A 412 -3.73 -1.41 31.52
N GLN A 413 -3.13 -0.22 31.69
CA GLN A 413 -3.50 0.73 32.74
C GLN A 413 -4.95 1.20 32.61
N GLY A 414 -5.39 1.46 31.37
CA GLY A 414 -6.79 1.87 31.10
C GLY A 414 -7.82 0.79 31.48
N VAL A 415 -7.50 -0.48 31.24
CA VAL A 415 -8.36 -1.61 31.62
C VAL A 415 -8.43 -1.77 33.14
N PHE A 416 -7.29 -1.61 33.83
CA PHE A 416 -7.25 -1.65 35.28
C PHE A 416 -8.09 -0.53 35.91
N LEU A 417 -7.95 0.71 35.40
CA LEU A 417 -8.72 1.85 35.89
C LEU A 417 -10.23 1.70 35.62
N LEU A 418 -10.63 1.09 34.50
CA LEU A 418 -12.03 0.74 34.22
C LEU A 418 -12.60 -0.22 35.27
N LEU A 419 -11.85 -1.28 35.61
CA LEU A 419 -12.27 -2.24 36.62
C LEU A 419 -12.27 -1.61 38.02
N ALA A 420 -11.26 -0.79 38.35
CA ALA A 420 -11.16 -0.11 39.63
C ALA A 420 -12.30 0.90 39.83
N ARG A 421 -12.71 1.58 38.76
CA ARG A 421 -13.88 2.46 38.74
C ARG A 421 -15.16 1.69 39.07
N ALA A 422 -15.39 0.55 38.42
CA ALA A 422 -16.53 -0.31 38.72
C ALA A 422 -16.51 -0.81 40.17
N GLY A 423 -15.32 -1.05 40.73
CA GLY A 423 -15.15 -1.42 42.14
C GLY A 423 -15.45 -0.28 43.12
N MET A 424 -15.06 0.95 42.78
CA MET A 424 -15.32 2.16 43.58
C MET A 424 -16.81 2.53 43.56
N ASP A 425 -17.45 2.47 42.38
CA ASP A 425 -18.86 2.82 42.19
C ASP A 425 -19.81 1.68 42.60
N GLY A 426 -19.29 0.51 42.99
CA GLY A 426 -20.09 -0.69 43.31
C GLY A 426 -20.86 -1.26 42.12
N ALA A 427 -20.45 -0.93 40.90
CA ALA A 427 -21.08 -1.36 39.66
C ALA A 427 -20.77 -2.83 39.33
N PRO A 428 -21.59 -3.51 38.50
CA PRO A 428 -21.30 -4.86 38.02
C PRO A 428 -19.93 -4.94 37.32
N SER A 429 -19.23 -6.08 37.47
CA SER A 429 -17.99 -6.32 36.73
C SER A 429 -18.25 -6.23 35.21
N PRO A 430 -17.47 -5.42 34.46
CA PRO A 430 -17.57 -5.33 33.00
C PRO A 430 -17.39 -6.69 32.32
N ALA A 431 -18.05 -6.94 31.19
CA ALA A 431 -17.95 -8.18 30.42
C ALA A 431 -16.60 -8.35 29.70
N ASP A 432 -16.28 -9.56 29.26
CA ASP A 432 -15.01 -9.88 28.58
C ASP A 432 -14.82 -9.08 27.29
N GLU A 433 -15.92 -8.80 26.57
CA GLU A 433 -15.92 -7.94 25.38
C GLU A 433 -15.62 -6.49 25.71
N ALA A 434 -16.18 -5.96 26.80
CA ALA A 434 -15.92 -4.59 27.23
C ALA A 434 -14.43 -4.39 27.58
N LEU A 435 -13.85 -5.35 28.30
CA LEU A 435 -12.42 -5.35 28.65
C LEU A 435 -11.53 -5.49 27.42
N ALA A 436 -11.91 -6.37 26.48
CA ALA A 436 -11.19 -6.53 25.23
C ALA A 436 -11.20 -5.22 24.41
N ARG A 437 -12.35 -4.54 24.30
CA ARG A 437 -12.48 -3.28 23.56
C ARG A 437 -11.69 -2.14 24.18
N ALA A 438 -11.69 -2.02 25.51
CA ALA A 438 -10.87 -1.03 26.23
C ALA A 438 -9.37 -1.25 25.97
N TYR A 439 -8.95 -2.50 25.74
CA TYR A 439 -7.60 -2.86 25.35
C TYR A 439 -7.32 -2.76 23.83
N GLY A 440 -8.32 -2.43 23.01
CA GLY A 440 -8.18 -2.35 21.54
C GLY A 440 -8.32 -3.70 20.80
N SER A 441 -8.92 -4.70 21.43
CA SER A 441 -9.17 -6.04 20.87
C SER A 441 -10.67 -6.32 20.70
N ARG A 442 -11.05 -7.03 19.64
CA ARG A 442 -12.41 -7.56 19.45
C ARG A 442 -12.60 -8.99 19.98
N SER A 443 -11.55 -9.60 20.52
CA SER A 443 -11.59 -10.98 21.02
C SER A 443 -11.91 -11.02 22.53
N PRO A 444 -13.03 -11.64 22.96
CA PRO A 444 -13.37 -11.81 24.38
C PRO A 444 -12.30 -12.58 25.16
N SER A 445 -11.59 -13.51 24.50
CA SER A 445 -10.47 -14.24 25.09
C SER A 445 -9.33 -13.34 25.55
N ARG A 446 -9.13 -12.18 24.89
CA ARG A 446 -8.14 -11.18 25.30
C ARG A 446 -8.55 -10.49 26.61
N GLY A 447 -9.84 -10.23 26.82
CA GLY A 447 -10.38 -9.70 28.08
C GLY A 447 -10.15 -10.64 29.26
N ARG A 448 -10.38 -11.95 29.07
CA ARG A 448 -10.09 -12.99 30.08
C ARG A 448 -8.60 -13.09 30.41
N TRP A 449 -7.75 -13.01 29.39
CA TRP A 449 -6.30 -13.03 29.56
C TRP A 449 -5.81 -11.82 30.38
N LEU A 450 -6.37 -10.63 30.16
CA LEU A 450 -6.01 -9.42 30.93
C LEU A 450 -6.30 -9.57 32.43
N LEU A 451 -7.46 -10.14 32.77
CA LEU A 451 -7.81 -10.42 34.17
C LEU A 451 -6.83 -11.40 34.80
N THR A 452 -6.51 -12.49 34.09
CA THR A 452 -5.55 -13.51 34.56
C THR A 452 -4.16 -12.89 34.76
N TYR A 453 -3.71 -12.06 33.81
CA TYR A 453 -2.41 -11.39 33.85
C TYR A 453 -2.27 -10.43 35.05
N MET A 454 -3.32 -9.66 35.34
CA MET A 454 -3.36 -8.73 36.48
C MET A 454 -3.48 -9.47 37.82
N GLU A 455 -4.18 -10.62 37.84
CA GLU A 455 -4.33 -11.48 39.00
C GLU A 455 -3.02 -12.17 39.40
N GLU A 456 -2.28 -12.73 38.44
CA GLU A 456 -0.96 -13.35 38.67
C GLU A 456 0.07 -12.37 39.28
N ARG A 457 -0.10 -11.07 39.03
CA ARG A 457 0.76 -10.00 39.55
C ARG A 457 0.20 -9.35 40.82
N GLY A 458 -0.94 -9.83 41.32
CA GLY A 458 -1.53 -9.39 42.59
C GLY A 458 -2.23 -8.03 42.54
N HIS A 459 -2.50 -7.47 41.35
CA HIS A 459 -3.19 -6.17 41.23
C HIS A 459 -4.70 -6.29 41.48
N LEU A 460 -5.28 -7.46 41.21
CA LEU A 460 -6.69 -7.78 41.45
C LEU A 460 -6.87 -9.27 41.75
N VAL A 461 -8.07 -9.66 42.19
CA VAL A 461 -8.48 -11.07 42.36
C VAL A 461 -9.85 -11.25 41.73
N CYS A 462 -10.02 -12.30 40.92
CA CYS A 462 -11.27 -12.64 40.27
C CYS A 462 -11.96 -13.79 40.99
N GLU A 463 -13.16 -13.54 41.52
CA GLU A 463 -14.01 -14.54 42.15
C GLU A 463 -15.29 -14.75 41.33
N ALA A 464 -15.86 -15.95 41.37
CA ALA A 464 -17.20 -16.21 40.86
C ALA A 464 -18.19 -16.32 42.02
N ASP A 465 -19.34 -15.66 41.92
CA ASP A 465 -20.46 -15.87 42.84
C ASP A 465 -21.11 -17.26 42.62
N PHE A 466 -22.04 -17.64 43.51
CA PHE A 466 -22.77 -18.92 43.43
C PHE A 466 -23.63 -19.07 42.16
N ARG A 467 -23.79 -18.01 41.36
CA ARG A 467 -24.50 -18.01 40.07
C ARG A 467 -23.53 -17.94 38.88
N GLY A 468 -22.22 -18.07 39.11
CA GLY A 468 -21.19 -17.99 38.07
C GLY A 468 -20.90 -16.58 37.57
N ARG A 469 -21.33 -15.53 38.27
CA ARG A 469 -21.07 -14.12 37.90
C ARG A 469 -19.75 -13.66 38.50
N ARG A 470 -18.98 -12.89 37.74
CA ARG A 470 -17.65 -12.40 38.12
C ARG A 470 -17.75 -11.25 39.13
N VAL A 471 -16.95 -11.34 40.18
CA VAL A 471 -16.65 -10.30 41.16
C VAL A 471 -15.15 -10.04 41.12
N VAL A 472 -14.74 -8.80 40.86
CA VAL A 472 -13.32 -8.41 40.88
C VAL A 472 -13.04 -7.65 42.16
N ARG A 473 -12.02 -8.08 42.90
CA ARG A 473 -11.53 -7.43 44.12
C ARG A 473 -10.18 -6.79 43.88
N PHE A 474 -9.93 -5.67 44.55
CA PHE A 474 -8.66 -4.93 44.49
C PHE A 474 -8.01 -4.96 45.87
N PRO A 475 -7.10 -5.90 46.15
CA PRO A 475 -6.50 -6.05 47.49
C PRO A 475 -5.85 -4.77 48.01
N ALA A 476 -5.14 -4.04 47.16
CA ALA A 476 -4.45 -2.79 47.52
C ALA A 476 -5.40 -1.60 47.73
N LEU A 477 -6.60 -1.63 47.15
CA LEU A 477 -7.57 -0.52 47.19
C LEU A 477 -8.73 -0.78 48.16
N GLY A 478 -8.95 -2.05 48.55
CA GLY A 478 -10.08 -2.46 49.38
C GLY A 478 -11.42 -2.45 48.65
N TRP A 479 -11.43 -2.33 47.32
CA TRP A 479 -12.64 -2.22 46.49
C TRP A 479 -13.08 -3.57 45.94
N LYS A 480 -14.38 -3.68 45.61
CA LYS A 480 -14.94 -4.84 44.90
C LYS A 480 -16.07 -4.43 43.98
N THR A 481 -16.15 -5.05 42.81
CA THR A 481 -17.29 -4.87 41.90
C THR A 481 -18.52 -5.62 42.42
N ALA A 482 -19.72 -5.25 41.96
CA ALA A 482 -20.88 -6.13 42.06
C ALA A 482 -20.75 -7.33 41.09
N PRO A 483 -21.49 -8.44 41.29
CA PRO A 483 -21.45 -9.59 40.39
C PRO A 483 -21.93 -9.23 38.98
N GLY A 484 -21.04 -9.34 37.99
CA GLY A 484 -21.32 -9.09 36.57
C GLY A 484 -21.26 -10.37 35.73
N ASP A 485 -22.02 -10.43 34.64
CA ASP A 485 -21.95 -11.56 33.70
C ASP A 485 -20.74 -11.40 32.75
N PRO A 486 -19.76 -12.32 32.78
CA PRO A 486 -18.59 -12.27 31.88
C PRO A 486 -18.94 -12.28 30.40
N LYS A 487 -20.10 -12.86 30.02
CA LYS A 487 -20.56 -13.05 28.65
C LYS A 487 -21.65 -12.06 28.23
N ALA A 488 -21.96 -11.05 29.04
CA ALA A 488 -22.95 -10.06 28.64
C ALA A 488 -22.49 -9.34 27.36
N LEU A 489 -23.33 -9.39 26.33
CA LEU A 489 -23.14 -8.60 25.12
C LEU A 489 -23.36 -7.14 25.48
N THR A 490 -22.32 -6.34 25.29
CA THR A 490 -22.43 -4.88 25.38
C THR A 490 -23.28 -4.37 24.23
N ALA A 491 -24.41 -3.72 24.55
CA ALA A 491 -25.30 -3.05 23.60
C ALA A 491 -24.62 -1.91 22.85
#